data_AF-A0A0C1RP79-F1
#
_entry.id   AF-A0A0C1RP79-F1
#
_cell.length_a   1.000
_cell.length_b   1.000
_cell.length_c   1.000
_cell.angle_alpha   90.00
_cell.angle_beta   90.00
_cell.angle_gamma   90.00
#
_symmetry.space_group_name_H-M   'P 1'
#
loop_
_entity.id
_entity.type
_entity.pdbx_description
1 polymer ?
#
loop_
_entity_poly.entity_id
_entity_poly.type
_entity_poly.pdbx_seq_one_letter_code
_entity_poly.pdbx_strand_id
1 'polypeptide(L)'
;MAQQKATSHLSPHLTFGTISVRTVYQRTKAVSLELADQPKAEFSLKAFRDRLRWHDSFTQRLYFHPEIAHTNRYLYKPHCIKQCGLVEK
;
A
#
# COMPACT_ATOMS: atom_id res chain seq x y z
N MET A 1 -20.83 1.04 -8.79
CA MET A 1 -20.56 -0.33 -9.28
C MET A 1 -19.11 -0.56 -9.75
N ALA A 2 -18.24 0.46 -9.83
CA ALA A 2 -16.87 0.35 -10.37
C ALA A 2 -15.86 -0.51 -9.57
N GLN A 3 -16.18 -0.92 -8.33
CA GLN A 3 -15.26 -1.67 -7.46
C GLN A 3 -15.50 -3.18 -7.44
N GLN A 4 -16.65 -3.65 -7.91
CA GLN A 4 -16.94 -5.09 -7.95
C GLN A 4 -16.00 -5.75 -8.98
N LYS A 5 -15.15 -6.68 -8.51
CA LYS A 5 -14.08 -7.38 -9.26
C LYS A 5 -12.80 -6.59 -9.57
N ALA A 6 -12.67 -5.35 -9.11
CA ALA A 6 -11.45 -4.55 -9.31
C ALA A 6 -10.35 -4.85 -8.26
N THR A 7 -10.73 -5.46 -7.14
CA THR A 7 -9.81 -5.79 -6.03
C THR A 7 -9.81 -7.29 -5.76
N SER A 8 -8.76 -7.77 -5.11
CA SER A 8 -8.58 -9.19 -4.80
C SER A 8 -9.44 -9.68 -3.63
N HIS A 9 -10.04 -8.77 -2.85
CA HIS A 9 -10.79 -9.09 -1.61
C HIS A 9 -10.00 -9.92 -0.58
N LEU A 10 -8.66 -9.90 -0.64
CA LEU A 10 -7.79 -10.68 0.26
C LEU A 10 -7.51 -10.03 1.62
N SER A 11 -7.99 -8.80 1.84
CA SER A 11 -7.78 -8.06 3.09
C SER A 11 -8.12 -8.87 4.36
N PRO A 12 -9.33 -9.44 4.53
CA PRO A 12 -9.65 -10.22 5.73
C PRO A 12 -8.78 -11.48 5.86
N HIS A 13 -8.42 -12.10 4.73
CA HIS A 13 -7.60 -13.30 4.73
C HIS A 13 -6.18 -13.05 5.22
N LEU A 14 -5.61 -11.89 4.89
CA LEU A 14 -4.31 -11.43 5.37
C LEU A 14 -4.36 -11.02 6.83
N THR A 15 -5.40 -10.29 7.25
CA THR A 15 -5.58 -9.86 8.66
C THR A 15 -5.70 -11.04 9.61
N PHE A 16 -6.48 -12.07 9.25
CA PHE A 16 -6.68 -13.26 10.08
C PHE A 16 -5.64 -14.36 9.83
N GLY A 17 -4.68 -14.16 8.92
CA GLY A 17 -3.61 -15.12 8.66
C GLY A 17 -4.05 -16.42 7.97
N THR A 18 -5.26 -16.47 7.40
CA THR A 18 -5.74 -17.64 6.63
C THR A 18 -4.88 -17.92 5.40
N ILE A 19 -4.19 -16.90 4.88
CA ILE A 19 -3.17 -17.01 3.85
C ILE A 19 -1.94 -16.20 4.26
N SER A 20 -0.74 -16.68 3.92
CA SER A 20 0.49 -15.95 4.22
C SER A 20 0.78 -14.87 3.17
N VAL A 21 1.25 -13.70 3.62
CA VAL A 21 1.73 -12.61 2.74
C VAL A 21 2.83 -13.10 1.79
N ARG A 22 3.74 -13.95 2.29
CA ARG A 22 4.83 -14.54 1.50
C ARG A 22 4.30 -15.36 0.34
N THR A 23 3.29 -16.20 0.57
CA THR A 23 2.66 -17.03 -0.46
C THR A 23 2.02 -16.15 -1.54
N VAL A 24 1.32 -15.08 -1.15
CA VAL A 24 0.71 -14.14 -2.10
C VAL A 24 1.79 -13.45 -2.95
N TYR A 25 2.88 -12.99 -2.35
CA TYR A 25 3.98 -12.37 -3.07
C TYR A 25 4.67 -13.33 -4.05
N GLN A 26 4.97 -14.55 -3.63
CA GLN A 26 5.61 -15.55 -4.48
C GLN A 26 4.73 -15.95 -5.67
N ARG A 27 3.43 -16.16 -5.43
CA ARG A 27 2.48 -16.46 -6.51
C ARG A 27 2.36 -15.32 -7.51
N THR A 28 2.22 -14.08 -7.03
CA THR A 28 2.14 -12.92 -7.93
C THR A 28 3.42 -12.70 -8.72
N LYS A 29 4.59 -13.00 -8.13
CA LYS A 29 5.87 -12.96 -8.86
C LYS A 29 5.94 -14.04 -9.95
N ALA A 30 5.50 -15.27 -9.67
CA ALA A 30 5.47 -16.34 -10.66
C ALA A 30 4.54 -15.99 -11.84
N VAL A 31 3.31 -15.55 -11.54
CA VAL A 31 2.33 -15.15 -12.56
C VAL A 31 2.80 -13.95 -13.38
N SER A 32 3.61 -13.05 -12.81
CA SER A 32 4.22 -11.94 -13.56
C SER A 32 5.18 -12.40 -14.65
N LEU A 33 5.83 -13.57 -14.51
CA LEU A 33 6.70 -14.12 -15.55
C LEU A 33 5.89 -14.71 -16.70
N GLU A 34 4.72 -15.29 -16.40
CA GLU A 34 3.80 -15.86 -17.39
C GLU A 34 3.08 -14.76 -18.20
N LEU A 35 2.89 -13.57 -17.63
CA LEU A 35 2.20 -12.44 -18.24
C LEU A 35 3.13 -11.44 -18.94
N ALA A 36 4.38 -11.83 -19.23
CA ALA A 36 5.36 -10.97 -19.88
C ALA A 36 4.86 -10.39 -21.23
N ASP A 37 4.02 -11.14 -21.94
CA ASP A 37 3.44 -10.72 -23.23
C ASP A 37 2.25 -9.74 -23.08
N GLN A 38 1.81 -9.44 -21.86
CA GLN A 38 0.64 -8.60 -21.58
C GLN A 38 1.00 -7.40 -20.67
N PRO A 39 1.48 -6.28 -21.23
CA PRO A 39 2.02 -5.16 -20.45
C PRO A 39 0.98 -4.51 -19.52
N LYS A 40 -0.30 -4.49 -19.91
CA LYS A 40 -1.39 -3.95 -19.08
C LYS A 40 -1.66 -4.83 -17.84
N ALA A 41 -1.59 -6.15 -18.00
CA ALA A 41 -1.78 -7.10 -16.91
C ALA A 41 -0.59 -7.07 -15.95
N GLU A 42 0.63 -7.01 -16.50
CA GLU A 42 1.86 -6.84 -15.72
C GLU A 42 1.83 -5.55 -14.89
N PHE A 43 1.44 -4.42 -15.48
CA PHE A 43 1.29 -3.15 -14.76
C PHE A 43 0.32 -3.25 -13.58
N SER A 44 -0.82 -3.92 -13.80
CA SER A 44 -1.83 -4.12 -12.76
C SER A 44 -1.32 -5.02 -11.62
N LEU A 45 -0.54 -6.06 -11.95
CA LEU A 45 0.10 -6.93 -10.97
C LEU A 45 1.21 -6.21 -10.20
N LYS A 46 1.99 -5.36 -10.85
CA LYS A 46 2.98 -4.51 -10.20
C LYS A 46 2.32 -3.59 -9.18
N ALA A 47 1.25 -2.90 -9.57
CA ALA A 47 0.46 -2.07 -8.66
C ALA A 47 -0.13 -2.87 -7.48
N PHE A 48 -0.54 -4.13 -7.71
CA PHE A 48 -0.97 -5.02 -6.64
C PHE A 48 0.17 -5.35 -5.66
N ARG A 49 1.37 -5.67 -6.16
CA ARG A 49 2.56 -5.94 -5.33
C ARG A 49 2.99 -4.71 -4.53
N ASP A 50 2.85 -3.51 -5.08
CA ASP A 50 3.14 -2.28 -4.34
C ASP A 50 2.19 -2.10 -3.15
N ARG A 51 0.91 -2.45 -3.28
CA ARG A 51 -0.04 -2.46 -2.14
C ARG A 51 0.36 -3.47 -1.06
N LEU A 52 0.88 -4.63 -1.46
CA LEU A 52 1.39 -5.62 -0.51
C LEU A 52 2.61 -5.09 0.26
N ARG A 53 3.50 -4.34 -0.40
CA ARG A 53 4.62 -3.66 0.26
C ARG A 53 4.15 -2.59 1.25
N TRP A 54 3.12 -1.83 0.89
CA TRP A 54 2.52 -0.83 1.77
C TRP A 54 1.92 -1.46 3.03
N HIS A 55 1.22 -2.58 2.88
CA HIS A 55 0.70 -3.37 4.00
C HIS A 55 1.80 -3.67 5.03
N ASP A 56 2.90 -4.28 4.59
CA ASP A 56 4.01 -4.66 5.47
C ASP A 56 4.71 -3.42 6.07
N SER A 57 4.83 -2.34 5.30
CA SER A 57 5.44 -1.09 5.78
C SER A 57 4.61 -0.44 6.89
N PHE A 58 3.28 -0.58 6.88
CA PHE A 58 2.43 -0.12 7.98
C PHE A 58 2.61 -0.98 9.23
N THR A 59 2.64 -2.30 9.09
CA THR A 59 2.90 -3.22 10.22
C THR A 59 4.26 -2.94 10.85
N GLN A 60 5.31 -2.77 10.03
CA GLN A 60 6.64 -2.41 10.50
C GLN A 60 6.63 -1.06 11.22
N ARG A 61 5.98 -0.04 10.65
CA ARG A 61 5.90 1.28 11.26
C ARG A 61 5.19 1.22 12.62
N LEU A 62 4.10 0.49 12.73
CA LEU A 62 3.38 0.31 13.99
C LEU A 62 4.23 -0.47 15.02
N TYR A 63 4.98 -1.47 14.58
CA TYR A 63 5.90 -2.23 15.42
C TYR A 63 7.01 -1.36 16.02
N PHE A 64 7.64 -0.50 15.20
CA PHE A 64 8.71 0.40 15.65
C PHE A 64 8.20 1.64 16.39
N HIS A 65 6.97 2.05 16.12
CA HIS A 65 6.36 3.27 16.64
C HIS A 65 4.92 3.01 17.13
N PRO A 66 4.75 2.32 18.26
CA PRO A 66 3.43 1.98 18.79
C PRO A 66 2.62 3.23 19.18
N GLU A 67 3.29 4.34 19.49
CA GLU A 67 2.66 5.63 19.83
C GLU A 67 1.75 6.17 18.72
N ILE A 68 1.99 5.78 17.47
CA ILE A 68 1.19 6.21 16.30
C ILE A 68 -0.28 5.76 16.41
N ALA A 69 -0.56 4.70 17.18
CA ALA A 69 -1.93 4.23 17.38
C ALA A 69 -2.82 5.25 18.12
N HIS A 70 -2.22 6.10 18.96
CA HIS A 70 -2.96 7.00 19.85
C HIS A 70 -2.55 8.46 19.73
N THR A 71 -1.37 8.74 19.19
CA THR A 71 -0.78 10.07 19.14
C THR A 71 -0.33 10.39 17.74
N ASN A 72 -0.63 11.61 17.27
CA ASN A 72 -0.09 12.09 16.00
C ASN A 72 1.43 12.22 16.11
N ARG A 73 2.15 11.50 15.25
CA ARG A 73 3.61 11.52 15.19
C ARG A 73 4.18 12.89 14.81
N TYR A 74 3.45 13.65 14.01
CA TYR A 74 3.87 14.99 13.62
C TYR A 74 3.16 16.02 14.48
N LEU A 75 3.94 16.77 15.23
CA LEU A 75 3.46 17.98 15.88
C LEU A 75 3.11 19.00 14.80
N TYR A 76 1.90 19.56 14.89
CA TYR A 76 1.48 20.68 14.05
C TYR A 76 2.53 21.80 14.14
N LYS A 77 3.20 22.09 13.02
CA LYS A 77 4.12 23.24 12.89
C LYS A 77 3.35 24.40 12.26
N PRO A 78 2.95 25.43 13.03
CA PRO A 78 2.20 26.57 12.51
C PRO A 78 2.99 27.43 11.49
N HIS A 79 4.31 27.25 11.36
CA HIS A 79 5.15 28.13 10.53
C HIS A 79 5.16 27.79 9.02
N CYS A 80 4.57 26.66 8.58
CA CYS A 80 4.74 26.18 7.21
C CYS A 80 3.67 26.66 6.21
N ILE A 81 2.78 27.57 6.62
CA ILE A 81 1.75 28.15 5.72
C ILE A 81 2.33 29.31 4.88
N LYS A 82 3.45 29.93 5.28
CA LYS A 82 4.02 31.10 4.58
C LYS A 82 4.97 30.80 3.42
N GLN A 83 5.28 29.54 3.12
CA GLN A 83 6.19 29.18 2.02
C GLN A 83 5.49 28.72 0.74
N CYS A 84 4.15 28.61 0.74
CA CYS A 84 3.37 28.31 -0.46
C CYS A 84 2.52 29.54 -0.82
N GLY A 85 3.19 30.59 -1.26
CA GLY A 85 2.59 31.87 -1.64
C GLY A 85 3.36 32.48 -2.80
N LEU A 86 3.48 31.74 -3.91
CA LEU A 86 3.60 32.36 -5.22
C LEU A 86 2.27 33.04 -5.52
N VAL A 87 2.36 34.30 -5.93
CA VAL A 87 1.30 35.24 -6.38
C VAL A 87 0.89 36.25 -5.30
N GLU A 88 1.73 37.29 -5.17
CA GLU A 88 1.22 38.65 -5.04
C GLU A 88 0.32 38.95 -6.24
N LYS A 89 -0.98 39.06 -6.01
CA LYS A 89 -1.88 40.07 -6.60
C LYS A 89 -3.06 40.29 -5.65
#